data_AF-A0AAF0PFM3-F1
#
_entry.id   AF-A0AAF0PFM3-F1
#
_cell.length_a   1.000
_cell.length_b   1.000
_cell.length_c   1.000
_cell.angle_alpha   90.00
_cell.angle_beta   90.00
_cell.angle_gamma   90.00
#
_symmetry.space_group_name_H-M   'P 1'
#
loop_
_entity.id
_entity.type
_entity.pdbx_description
1 polymer ?
#
loop_
_entity_poly.entity_id
_entity_poly.type
_entity_poly.pdbx_seq_one_letter_code
_entity_poly.pdbx_strand_id
1 'polypeptide(L)'
;MQLYTLEFNEDEVGQISVGASPDTTEQTPLDDRGSAEMLAGPTPEISFDVVVDGPDGRRRASELEHLLSQPTVAPVAVSIPNQPDLEGYYVGSSVDRDVVLSQDGGDDHHVVPLTLSRSGTQQSHDRVLETDPTEDIDHEYGNDTTLLVGLPAAADRVQWFDLEDKTRQLASPIETRSAEGGDIEIYDLADGEAAVGTGSPAIVYDLDLEADGDVDVGVFDTQGSEDRADWARIVSPKASVDDPVVLDNGLARLRLDEPAGTLEAQQWDATNETWTTVGLEGSQPSTVTLFDVDLVDVAMARDQAQLTFDVDGSLFSLNAIVNRGAEDVLFSIPTNESGPIPTDLEDWLAPIASSSVVDPNASKALVARNEVRK
;
A
#
# COMPACT_ATOMS: atom_id res chain seq x y z
N MET A 1 16.02 -3.17 -0.12
CA MET A 1 14.95 -4.13 0.24
C MET A 1 13.66 -3.42 -0.12
N GLN A 2 12.84 -3.98 -1.01
CA GLN A 2 11.65 -3.30 -1.53
C GLN A 2 10.48 -3.43 -0.53
N LEU A 3 9.68 -2.38 -0.37
CA LEU A 3 8.59 -2.33 0.61
C LEU A 3 7.42 -3.25 0.22
N TYR A 4 7.11 -3.40 -1.08
CA TYR A 4 5.91 -4.11 -1.56
C TYR A 4 6.13 -5.37 -2.40
N THR A 5 7.37 -5.82 -2.59
CA THR A 5 7.68 -6.89 -3.56
C THR A 5 7.84 -8.26 -2.89
N LEU A 6 7.14 -9.27 -3.41
CA LEU A 6 7.39 -10.68 -3.11
C LEU A 6 8.09 -11.34 -4.30
N GLU A 7 9.32 -11.81 -4.07
CA GLU A 7 10.10 -12.55 -5.06
C GLU A 7 10.03 -14.05 -4.75
N PHE A 8 9.88 -14.87 -5.78
CA PHE A 8 9.90 -16.34 -5.69
C PHE A 8 10.90 -16.92 -6.68
N ASN A 9 11.66 -17.91 -6.22
CA ASN A 9 12.61 -18.61 -7.07
C ASN A 9 11.90 -19.52 -8.08
N GLU A 10 12.60 -19.88 -9.17
CA GLU A 10 12.03 -20.74 -10.22
C GLU A 10 11.60 -22.12 -9.69
N ASP A 11 12.26 -22.64 -8.65
CA ASP A 11 11.91 -23.90 -7.99
C ASP A 11 10.74 -23.78 -7.00
N GLU A 12 10.39 -22.57 -6.59
CA GLU A 12 9.20 -22.29 -5.76
C GLU A 12 7.93 -22.13 -6.61
N VAL A 13 8.06 -21.87 -7.92
CA VAL A 13 6.91 -21.65 -8.80
C VAL A 13 6.62 -22.91 -9.62
N GLY A 14 5.43 -23.47 -9.42
CA GLY A 14 4.91 -24.61 -10.15
C GLY A 14 4.64 -24.31 -11.63
N GLN A 15 4.17 -25.32 -12.35
CA GLN A 15 3.86 -25.17 -13.78
C GLN A 15 2.74 -24.14 -14.00
N ILE A 16 3.05 -23.09 -14.76
CA ILE A 16 2.06 -22.07 -15.14
C ILE A 16 1.15 -22.62 -16.24
N SER A 17 -0.15 -22.59 -15.94
CA SER A 17 -1.24 -22.92 -16.87
C SER A 17 -1.92 -21.63 -17.30
N VAL A 18 -2.18 -21.47 -18.61
CA VAL A 18 -2.86 -20.30 -19.16
C VAL A 18 -4.27 -20.68 -19.56
N GLY A 19 -5.25 -19.99 -19.01
CA GLY A 19 -6.67 -20.15 -19.27
C GLY A 19 -7.30 -18.88 -19.85
N ALA A 20 -8.52 -19.02 -20.37
CA ALA A 20 -9.34 -17.87 -20.70
C ALA A 20 -10.81 -18.27 -20.55
N SER A 21 -11.51 -17.63 -19.61
CA SER A 21 -12.88 -17.96 -19.25
C SER A 21 -13.84 -16.91 -19.83
N PRO A 22 -14.65 -17.22 -20.87
CA PRO A 22 -15.69 -16.30 -21.34
C PRO A 22 -16.89 -16.32 -20.39
N ASP A 23 -17.38 -15.15 -20.00
CA ASP A 23 -18.65 -15.06 -19.26
C ASP A 23 -19.82 -15.20 -20.25
N THR A 24 -20.52 -16.33 -20.18
CA THR A 24 -21.62 -16.67 -21.09
C THR A 24 -22.89 -16.92 -20.33
N THR A 25 -23.98 -16.26 -20.72
CA THR A 25 -25.32 -16.66 -20.25
C THR A 25 -25.90 -17.68 -21.20
N GLU A 26 -26.22 -18.86 -20.69
CA GLU A 26 -27.00 -19.86 -21.42
C GLU A 26 -28.48 -19.46 -21.41
N GLN A 27 -29.05 -19.24 -22.60
CA GLN A 27 -30.50 -19.24 -22.75
C GLN A 27 -30.94 -20.62 -23.24
N THR A 28 -31.78 -21.29 -22.47
CA THR A 28 -32.45 -22.52 -22.88
C THR A 28 -33.86 -22.21 -23.40
N PRO A 29 -34.07 -21.95 -24.70
CA PRO A 29 -35.41 -21.90 -25.27
C PRO A 29 -36.00 -23.31 -25.35
N LEU A 30 -37.34 -23.39 -25.32
CA LEU A 30 -38.13 -24.64 -25.31
C LEU A 30 -37.92 -25.59 -26.52
N ASP A 31 -37.13 -25.20 -27.54
CA ASP A 31 -37.00 -25.91 -28.82
C ASP A 31 -35.60 -26.54 -29.07
N ASP A 32 -34.90 -26.97 -28.01
CA ASP A 32 -33.68 -27.81 -28.09
C ASP A 32 -32.52 -27.18 -28.91
N ARG A 33 -32.50 -25.84 -29.00
CA ARG A 33 -31.42 -25.05 -29.59
C ARG A 33 -30.84 -24.14 -28.51
N GLY A 34 -29.74 -24.55 -27.90
CA GLY A 34 -28.97 -23.68 -27.00
C GLY A 34 -28.35 -22.52 -27.78
N SER A 35 -28.57 -21.30 -27.30
CA SER A 35 -27.80 -20.13 -27.70
C SER A 35 -27.11 -19.57 -26.46
N ALA A 36 -25.80 -19.36 -26.54
CA ALA A 36 -25.04 -18.65 -25.53
C ALA A 36 -24.80 -17.22 -26.01
N GLU A 37 -25.13 -16.24 -25.18
CA GLU A 37 -24.75 -14.85 -25.40
C GLU A 37 -23.53 -14.55 -24.53
N MET A 38 -22.48 -14.01 -25.15
CA MET A 38 -21.26 -13.61 -24.45
C MET A 38 -21.54 -12.27 -23.76
N LEU A 39 -21.50 -12.27 -22.43
CA LEU A 39 -21.71 -11.06 -21.62
C LEU A 39 -20.43 -10.20 -21.60
N ALA A 40 -19.28 -10.86 -21.51
CA ALA A 40 -17.96 -10.25 -21.55
C ALA A 40 -16.99 -11.13 -22.35
N GLY A 41 -16.00 -10.50 -22.99
CA GLY A 41 -14.91 -11.23 -23.65
C GLY A 41 -14.14 -12.10 -22.64
N PRO A 42 -13.43 -13.14 -23.10
CA PRO A 42 -12.70 -14.01 -22.18
C PRO A 42 -11.60 -13.22 -21.44
N THR A 43 -11.61 -13.30 -20.11
CA THR A 43 -10.54 -12.75 -19.27
C THR A 43 -9.36 -13.74 -19.31
N PRO A 44 -8.16 -13.32 -19.75
CA PRO A 44 -6.99 -14.17 -19.66
C PRO A 44 -6.65 -14.45 -18.20
N GLU A 45 -6.44 -15.71 -17.87
CA GLU A 45 -6.13 -16.17 -16.52
C GLU A 45 -4.82 -16.97 -16.55
N ILE A 46 -4.03 -16.85 -15.49
CA ILE A 46 -2.90 -17.73 -15.23
C ILE A 46 -3.11 -18.45 -13.91
N SER A 47 -2.80 -19.74 -13.86
CA SER A 47 -2.88 -20.55 -12.64
C SER A 47 -1.58 -21.32 -12.43
N PHE A 48 -1.09 -21.32 -11.20
CA PHE A 48 0.12 -22.02 -10.79
C PHE A 48 0.12 -22.19 -9.27
N ASP A 49 0.94 -23.11 -8.79
CA ASP A 49 1.17 -23.29 -7.36
C ASP A 49 2.46 -22.55 -6.97
N VAL A 50 2.47 -21.90 -5.82
CA VAL A 50 3.70 -21.44 -5.18
C VAL A 50 4.00 -22.35 -4.00
N VAL A 51 5.16 -22.99 -4.03
CA VAL A 51 5.66 -23.88 -2.99
C VAL A 51 6.74 -23.15 -2.22
N VAL A 52 6.54 -22.95 -0.92
CA VAL A 52 7.54 -22.36 -0.05
C VAL A 52 7.87 -23.33 1.07
N ASP A 53 9.14 -23.69 1.15
CA ASP A 53 9.70 -24.57 2.17
C ASP A 53 10.60 -23.77 3.14
N GLY A 54 10.85 -24.35 4.31
CA GLY A 54 11.83 -23.82 5.26
C GLY A 54 11.23 -22.93 6.36
N PRO A 55 12.08 -22.33 7.21
CA PRO A 55 11.66 -21.61 8.41
C PRO A 55 10.77 -20.39 8.12
N ASP A 56 10.93 -19.75 6.96
CA ASP A 56 10.12 -18.61 6.51
C ASP A 56 8.90 -19.00 5.67
N GLY A 57 8.71 -20.30 5.39
CA GLY A 57 7.71 -20.78 4.44
C GLY A 57 6.29 -20.35 4.82
N ARG A 58 5.96 -20.44 6.11
CA ARG A 58 4.67 -20.00 6.64
C ARG A 58 4.42 -18.52 6.42
N ARG A 59 5.40 -17.67 6.71
CA ARG A 59 5.29 -16.21 6.59
C ARG A 59 5.07 -15.83 5.14
N ARG A 60 5.99 -16.22 4.24
CA ARG A 60 5.92 -15.88 2.81
C ARG A 60 4.63 -16.41 2.15
N ALA A 61 4.21 -17.63 2.48
CA ALA A 61 2.95 -18.18 1.98
C ALA A 61 1.72 -17.40 2.47
N SER A 62 1.71 -16.98 3.74
CA SER A 62 0.61 -16.17 4.29
C SER A 62 0.59 -14.75 3.71
N GLU A 63 1.75 -14.13 3.51
CA GLU A 63 1.86 -12.82 2.87
C GLU A 63 1.35 -12.84 1.44
N LEU A 64 1.71 -13.87 0.67
CA LEU A 64 1.22 -14.06 -0.70
C LEU A 64 -0.30 -14.24 -0.74
N GLU A 65 -0.83 -15.11 0.13
CA GLU A 65 -2.27 -15.37 0.27
C GLU A 65 -3.01 -14.07 0.59
N HIS A 66 -2.52 -13.31 1.58
CA HIS A 66 -3.13 -12.06 1.96
C HIS A 66 -3.02 -11.00 0.86
N LEU A 67 -1.84 -10.80 0.26
CA LEU A 67 -1.61 -9.80 -0.79
C LEU A 67 -2.60 -9.99 -1.95
N LEU A 68 -2.79 -11.23 -2.40
CA LEU A 68 -3.63 -11.53 -3.56
C LEU A 68 -5.13 -11.61 -3.23
N SER A 69 -5.50 -11.70 -1.95
CA SER A 69 -6.90 -11.71 -1.50
C SER A 69 -7.45 -10.33 -1.13
N GLN A 70 -6.60 -9.30 -1.02
CA GLN A 70 -7.01 -7.95 -0.64
C GLN A 70 -7.30 -7.05 -1.85
N PRO A 71 -8.52 -6.49 -1.98
CA PRO A 71 -8.84 -5.56 -3.06
C PRO A 71 -8.08 -4.22 -3.01
N THR A 72 -7.67 -3.75 -1.83
CA THR A 72 -7.03 -2.44 -1.62
C THR A 72 -5.62 -2.35 -2.22
N VAL A 73 -4.97 -3.50 -2.42
CA VAL A 73 -3.64 -3.63 -3.03
C VAL A 73 -3.72 -4.17 -4.47
N ALA A 74 -4.94 -4.39 -4.98
CA ALA A 74 -5.18 -4.86 -6.33
C ALA A 74 -5.39 -3.67 -7.31
N PRO A 75 -4.99 -3.80 -8.58
CA PRO A 75 -4.26 -4.92 -9.16
C PRO A 75 -2.74 -4.85 -8.87
N VAL A 76 -2.14 -6.02 -8.68
CA VAL A 76 -0.69 -6.19 -8.44
C VAL A 76 0.06 -6.31 -9.76
N ALA A 77 1.30 -5.82 -9.81
CA ALA A 77 2.20 -6.06 -10.93
C ALA A 77 2.80 -7.46 -10.82
N VAL A 78 2.83 -8.20 -11.92
CA VAL A 78 3.47 -9.52 -12.00
C VAL A 78 4.48 -9.46 -13.15
N SER A 79 5.76 -9.57 -12.81
CA SER A 79 6.84 -9.78 -13.76
C SER A 79 7.27 -11.25 -13.74
N ILE A 80 7.48 -11.79 -14.94
CA ILE A 80 7.95 -13.16 -15.17
C ILE A 80 8.99 -13.06 -16.29
N PRO A 81 10.25 -12.76 -15.96
CA PRO A 81 11.27 -12.39 -16.95
C PRO A 81 11.46 -13.40 -18.10
N ASN A 82 11.22 -14.68 -17.82
CA ASN A 82 11.33 -15.77 -18.80
C ASN A 82 10.05 -16.00 -19.64
N GLN A 83 8.94 -15.32 -19.33
CA GLN A 83 7.63 -15.43 -20.00
C GLN A 83 6.98 -14.04 -20.15
N PRO A 84 7.56 -13.12 -20.94
CA PRO A 84 7.11 -11.73 -21.04
C PRO A 84 5.66 -11.55 -21.57
N ASP A 85 5.11 -12.55 -22.25
CA ASP A 85 3.70 -12.56 -22.68
C ASP A 85 2.71 -12.83 -21.54
N LEU A 86 3.21 -13.35 -20.41
CA LEU A 86 2.48 -13.57 -19.17
C LEU A 86 2.59 -12.40 -18.19
N GLU A 87 3.38 -11.39 -18.49
CA GLU A 87 3.53 -10.21 -17.63
C GLU A 87 2.33 -9.27 -17.71
N GLY A 88 2.07 -8.56 -16.62
CA GLY A 88 1.04 -7.53 -16.56
C GLY A 88 0.52 -7.26 -15.16
N TYR A 89 -0.68 -6.69 -15.12
CA TYR A 89 -1.38 -6.39 -13.89
C TYR A 89 -2.47 -7.42 -13.64
N TYR A 90 -2.51 -7.97 -12.44
CA TYR A 90 -3.35 -9.10 -12.09
C TYR A 90 -4.15 -8.86 -10.80
N VAL A 91 -5.27 -9.57 -10.71
CA VAL A 91 -6.12 -9.66 -9.52
C VAL A 91 -6.26 -11.13 -9.14
N GLY A 92 -6.12 -11.45 -7.85
CA GLY A 92 -6.37 -12.79 -7.35
C GLY A 92 -7.82 -13.19 -7.56
N SER A 93 -8.05 -14.25 -8.33
CA SER A 93 -9.38 -14.81 -8.63
C SER A 93 -9.70 -16.01 -7.74
N SER A 94 -8.67 -16.79 -7.43
CA SER A 94 -8.70 -17.84 -6.42
C SER A 94 -7.33 -17.86 -5.76
N VAL A 95 -7.32 -17.80 -4.44
CA VAL A 95 -6.09 -17.84 -3.64
C VAL A 95 -6.45 -18.65 -2.42
N ASP A 96 -5.84 -19.83 -2.30
CA ASP A 96 -6.01 -20.72 -1.17
C ASP A 96 -4.62 -21.10 -0.66
N ARG A 97 -4.52 -21.45 0.63
CA ARG A 97 -3.28 -21.93 1.23
C ARG A 97 -3.47 -23.32 1.80
N ASP A 98 -2.82 -24.29 1.17
CA ASP A 98 -2.72 -25.65 1.66
C ASP A 98 -1.45 -25.81 2.51
N VAL A 99 -1.64 -26.23 3.77
CA VAL A 99 -0.52 -26.47 4.70
C VAL A 99 -0.33 -27.97 4.86
N VAL A 100 0.82 -28.47 4.42
CA VAL A 100 1.27 -29.83 4.73
C VAL A 100 2.28 -29.73 5.86
N LEU A 101 1.78 -29.87 7.09
CA LEU A 101 2.65 -29.95 8.26
C LEU A 101 3.56 -31.17 8.10
N SER A 102 4.87 -30.95 8.10
CA SER A 102 5.81 -32.04 8.17
C SER A 102 5.74 -32.70 9.57
N GLN A 103 6.10 -33.98 9.66
CA GLN A 103 6.16 -34.66 10.96
C GLN A 103 7.32 -34.11 11.80
N ASP A 104 7.24 -34.27 13.14
CA ASP A 104 8.21 -33.79 14.14
C ASP A 104 9.65 -33.61 13.60
N GLY A 105 10.04 -32.35 13.37
CA GLY A 105 11.40 -31.95 12.98
C GLY A 105 11.66 -31.79 11.47
N GLY A 106 10.64 -31.84 10.62
CA GLY A 106 10.75 -31.35 9.24
C GLY A 106 10.48 -29.84 9.12
N ASP A 107 10.90 -29.24 8.00
CA ASP A 107 10.46 -27.90 7.62
C ASP A 107 9.00 -27.94 7.17
N ASP A 108 8.20 -26.92 7.48
CA ASP A 108 6.81 -26.87 7.03
C ASP A 108 6.75 -26.71 5.50
N HIS A 109 5.86 -27.47 4.86
CA HIS A 109 5.66 -27.42 3.41
C HIS A 109 4.37 -26.67 3.12
N HIS A 110 4.48 -25.48 2.53
CA HIS A 110 3.36 -24.63 2.19
C HIS A 110 3.14 -24.62 0.68
N VAL A 111 1.91 -24.92 0.25
CA VAL A 111 1.50 -24.83 -1.14
C VAL A 111 0.38 -23.78 -1.24
N VAL A 112 0.60 -22.76 -2.05
CA VAL A 112 -0.38 -21.71 -2.32
C VAL A 112 -0.84 -21.86 -3.77
N PRO A 113 -1.91 -22.61 -4.05
CA PRO A 113 -2.52 -22.63 -5.38
C PRO A 113 -3.13 -21.25 -5.70
N LEU A 114 -2.74 -20.69 -6.83
CA LEU A 114 -3.16 -19.37 -7.29
C LEU A 114 -3.87 -19.46 -8.63
N THR A 115 -4.89 -18.62 -8.79
CA THR A 115 -5.45 -18.24 -10.10
C THR A 115 -5.55 -16.73 -10.16
N LEU A 116 -4.90 -16.14 -11.16
CA LEU A 116 -4.81 -14.70 -11.36
C LEU A 116 -5.52 -14.30 -12.65
N SER A 117 -6.46 -13.35 -12.55
CA SER A 117 -7.13 -12.74 -13.69
C SER A 117 -6.35 -11.51 -14.17
N ARG A 118 -6.02 -11.45 -15.46
CA ARG A 118 -5.32 -10.31 -16.04
C ARG A 118 -6.26 -9.11 -16.13
N SER A 119 -5.92 -8.04 -15.41
CA SER A 119 -6.60 -6.75 -15.48
C SER A 119 -6.02 -5.85 -16.58
N GLY A 120 -4.73 -5.99 -16.87
CA GLY A 120 -4.07 -5.17 -17.89
C GLY A 120 -2.64 -5.60 -18.17
N THR A 121 -2.01 -4.89 -19.09
CA THR A 121 -0.55 -4.93 -19.31
C THR A 121 -0.07 -3.50 -19.40
N GLN A 122 1.24 -3.27 -19.29
CA GLN A 122 1.82 -1.95 -19.59
C GLN A 122 1.49 -1.46 -21.01
N GLN A 123 1.02 -2.30 -21.94
CA GLN A 123 0.62 -1.84 -23.28
C GLN A 123 -0.86 -1.43 -23.37
N SER A 124 -1.70 -1.93 -22.47
CA SER A 124 -3.15 -1.66 -22.46
C SER A 124 -3.57 -0.68 -21.37
N HIS A 125 -2.82 -0.57 -20.27
CA HIS A 125 -3.12 0.29 -19.13
C HIS A 125 -1.87 1.07 -18.70
N ASP A 126 -2.11 2.22 -18.08
CA ASP A 126 -1.12 2.99 -17.34
C ASP A 126 -1.46 2.90 -15.84
N ARG A 127 -0.46 3.08 -14.98
CA ARG A 127 -0.72 3.29 -13.55
C ARG A 127 -1.34 4.66 -13.35
N VAL A 128 -2.24 4.76 -12.39
CA VAL A 128 -2.82 6.04 -11.97
C VAL A 128 -2.75 6.16 -10.46
N LEU A 129 -2.33 7.33 -10.00
CA LEU A 129 -2.51 7.78 -8.62
C LEU A 129 -3.75 8.67 -8.60
N GLU A 130 -4.85 8.15 -8.09
CA GLU A 130 -6.08 8.91 -7.88
C GLU A 130 -5.97 9.66 -6.55
N THR A 131 -6.53 10.87 -6.49
CA THR A 131 -6.53 11.71 -5.28
C THR A 131 -7.94 12.15 -4.98
N ASP A 132 -8.31 12.15 -3.70
CA ASP A 132 -9.57 12.72 -3.24
C ASP A 132 -9.31 13.62 -2.03
N PRO A 133 -8.74 14.82 -2.26
CA PRO A 133 -8.16 15.60 -1.18
C PRO A 133 -9.17 15.92 -0.09
N THR A 134 -8.77 15.70 1.16
CA THR A 134 -9.52 16.12 2.35
C THR A 134 -8.89 17.37 2.90
N GLU A 135 -9.70 18.42 3.02
CA GLU A 135 -9.32 19.72 3.59
C GLU A 135 -9.78 19.83 5.05
N ASP A 136 -9.28 20.87 5.74
CA ASP A 136 -9.67 21.24 7.10
C ASP A 136 -9.45 20.12 8.13
N ILE A 137 -8.31 19.41 8.04
CA ILE A 137 -7.92 18.42 9.04
C ILE A 137 -7.61 19.15 10.35
N ASP A 138 -8.25 18.68 11.43
CA ASP A 138 -8.15 19.29 12.76
C ASP A 138 -6.99 18.69 13.57
N HIS A 139 -5.98 19.52 13.86
CA HIS A 139 -4.89 19.28 14.80
C HIS A 139 -4.11 20.58 15.08
N GLU A 140 -3.30 20.58 16.14
CA GLU A 140 -2.56 21.76 16.61
C GLU A 140 -1.12 21.88 16.06
N TYR A 141 -0.60 20.86 15.37
CA TYR A 141 0.79 20.82 14.88
C TYR A 141 1.16 21.83 13.78
N GLY A 142 0.19 22.50 13.15
CA GLY A 142 0.49 23.40 12.03
C GLY A 142 -0.73 23.91 11.28
N ASN A 143 -0.47 24.48 10.09
CA ASN A 143 -1.48 25.04 9.20
C ASN A 143 -1.03 25.04 7.73
N ASP A 144 -0.13 24.13 7.34
CA ASP A 144 0.28 23.99 5.94
C ASP A 144 -0.88 23.43 5.11
N THR A 145 -1.10 24.01 3.94
CA THR A 145 -2.21 23.66 3.04
C THR A 145 -1.70 23.07 1.72
N THR A 146 -0.40 22.81 1.64
CA THR A 146 0.25 22.25 0.45
C THR A 146 -0.07 20.76 0.34
N LEU A 147 -0.76 20.38 -0.73
CA LEU A 147 -1.11 19.00 -1.03
C LEU A 147 -0.02 18.35 -1.88
N LEU A 148 0.76 17.47 -1.26
CA LEU A 148 1.87 16.78 -1.93
C LEU A 148 1.56 15.30 -2.12
N VAL A 149 1.94 14.77 -3.28
CA VAL A 149 1.91 13.32 -3.56
C VAL A 149 3.23 12.85 -4.13
N GLY A 150 3.67 11.66 -3.74
CA GLY A 150 4.88 11.02 -4.25
C GLY A 150 4.59 10.00 -5.35
N LEU A 151 5.46 9.92 -6.35
CA LEU A 151 5.58 8.81 -7.30
C LEU A 151 7.00 8.22 -7.26
N PRO A 152 7.21 6.95 -7.61
CA PRO A 152 8.56 6.44 -7.85
C PRO A 152 9.27 7.28 -8.91
N ALA A 153 10.52 7.68 -8.69
CA ALA A 153 11.29 8.46 -9.67
C ALA A 153 11.61 7.68 -10.96
N ALA A 154 11.44 6.36 -10.95
CA ALA A 154 11.49 5.51 -12.14
C ALA A 154 10.23 5.62 -13.02
N ALA A 155 9.19 6.33 -12.58
CA ALA A 155 7.98 6.55 -13.36
C ALA A 155 8.26 7.43 -14.59
N ASP A 156 7.72 7.03 -15.72
CA ASP A 156 7.86 7.71 -17.00
C ASP A 156 6.52 8.23 -17.52
N ARG A 157 6.56 9.17 -18.46
CA ARG A 157 5.37 9.74 -19.14
C ARG A 157 4.32 10.30 -18.17
N VAL A 158 4.76 10.85 -17.04
CA VAL A 158 3.90 11.36 -15.98
C VAL A 158 3.02 12.51 -16.48
N GLN A 159 1.71 12.39 -16.24
CA GLN A 159 0.68 13.32 -16.71
C GLN A 159 -0.36 13.60 -15.63
N TRP A 160 -0.68 14.87 -15.42
CA TRP A 160 -1.92 15.26 -14.76
C TRP A 160 -3.10 14.83 -15.63
N PHE A 161 -4.13 14.29 -15.00
CA PHE A 161 -5.28 13.69 -15.67
C PHE A 161 -6.58 13.96 -14.91
N ASP A 162 -7.62 14.37 -15.63
CA ASP A 162 -8.97 14.37 -15.11
C ASP A 162 -9.68 13.07 -15.52
N LEU A 163 -10.10 12.28 -14.53
CA LEU A 163 -10.81 11.03 -14.76
C LEU A 163 -12.19 11.23 -15.39
N GLU A 164 -12.83 12.39 -15.22
CA GLU A 164 -14.15 12.69 -15.79
C GLU A 164 -14.02 13.25 -17.21
N ASP A 165 -13.35 14.39 -17.38
CA ASP A 165 -13.27 15.07 -18.68
C ASP A 165 -12.16 14.52 -19.60
N LYS A 166 -11.31 13.62 -19.09
CA LYS A 166 -10.16 13.05 -19.81
C LYS A 166 -9.20 14.12 -20.33
N THR A 167 -9.19 15.28 -19.68
CA THR A 167 -8.20 16.34 -19.91
C THR A 167 -6.87 15.90 -19.33
N ARG A 168 -5.78 16.32 -19.97
CA ARG A 168 -4.44 15.90 -19.55
C ARG A 168 -3.36 16.90 -19.90
N GLN A 169 -2.33 16.94 -19.08
CA GLN A 169 -1.14 17.75 -19.27
C GLN A 169 0.09 17.01 -18.74
N LEU A 170 1.28 17.32 -19.26
CA LEU A 170 2.51 16.81 -18.65
C LEU A 170 2.64 17.32 -17.22
N ALA A 171 2.98 16.41 -16.31
CA ALA A 171 3.33 16.77 -14.94
C ALA A 171 4.85 16.96 -14.85
N SER A 172 5.30 17.71 -13.85
CA SER A 172 6.72 17.84 -13.52
C SER A 172 6.86 17.83 -12.01
N PRO A 173 7.83 17.10 -11.46
CA PRO A 173 8.04 17.07 -10.02
C PRO A 173 8.61 18.41 -9.53
N ILE A 174 8.27 18.77 -8.31
CA ILE A 174 8.83 19.95 -7.62
C ILE A 174 10.15 19.62 -6.93
N GLU A 175 10.34 18.35 -6.52
CA GLU A 175 11.58 17.84 -5.93
C GLU A 175 11.66 16.31 -6.00
N THR A 176 12.81 15.77 -5.60
CA THR A 176 13.06 14.34 -5.45
C THR A 176 13.53 14.07 -4.02
N ARG A 177 12.93 13.09 -3.35
CA ARG A 177 13.31 12.62 -2.02
C ARG A 177 13.86 11.19 -2.12
N SER A 178 15.01 10.93 -1.52
CA SER A 178 15.61 9.59 -1.53
C SER A 178 15.12 8.78 -0.34
N ALA A 179 14.35 7.73 -0.58
CA ALA A 179 13.84 6.81 0.43
C ALA A 179 14.68 5.52 0.47
N GLU A 180 14.48 4.69 1.50
CA GLU A 180 15.17 3.39 1.62
C GLU A 180 14.92 2.47 0.41
N GLY A 181 13.71 2.51 -0.15
CA GLY A 181 13.28 1.69 -1.28
C GLY A 181 13.66 2.26 -2.66
N GLY A 182 14.11 3.51 -2.73
CA GLY A 182 14.39 4.21 -3.99
C GLY A 182 14.03 5.69 -3.94
N ASP A 183 14.28 6.40 -5.03
CA ASP A 183 13.94 7.81 -5.13
C ASP A 183 12.43 8.01 -5.40
N ILE A 184 11.85 9.04 -4.78
CA ILE A 184 10.46 9.45 -4.90
C ILE A 184 10.42 10.87 -5.47
N GLU A 185 9.73 11.05 -6.59
CA GLU A 185 9.41 12.36 -7.14
C GLU A 185 8.15 12.93 -6.51
N ILE A 186 8.21 14.17 -6.04
CA ILE A 186 7.12 14.85 -5.34
C ILE A 186 6.41 15.81 -6.29
N TYR A 187 5.08 15.77 -6.29
CA TYR A 187 4.20 16.59 -7.11
C TYR A 187 3.25 17.38 -6.23
N ASP A 188 2.99 18.64 -6.60
CA ASP A 188 2.02 19.52 -5.93
C ASP A 188 0.66 19.42 -6.63
N LEU A 189 -0.40 19.05 -5.91
CA LEU A 189 -1.74 18.92 -6.49
C LEU A 189 -2.31 20.26 -6.99
N ALA A 190 -1.84 21.40 -6.49
CA ALA A 190 -2.23 22.70 -7.01
C ALA A 190 -1.79 22.89 -8.49
N ASP A 191 -0.64 22.33 -8.88
CA ASP A 191 -0.20 22.32 -10.28
C ASP A 191 -1.11 21.43 -11.14
N GLY A 192 -1.59 20.31 -10.57
CA GLY A 192 -2.58 19.43 -11.20
C GLY A 192 -3.92 20.10 -11.43
N GLU A 193 -4.48 20.74 -10.39
CA GLU A 193 -5.73 21.49 -10.49
C GLU A 193 -5.63 22.57 -11.56
N ALA A 194 -4.53 23.34 -11.58
CA ALA A 194 -4.30 24.36 -12.59
C ALA A 194 -4.17 23.79 -14.02
N ALA A 195 -3.63 22.57 -14.16
CA ALA A 195 -3.38 21.92 -15.44
C ALA A 195 -4.63 21.28 -16.06
N VAL A 196 -5.47 20.63 -15.26
CA VAL A 196 -6.64 19.88 -15.75
C VAL A 196 -7.99 20.48 -15.35
N GLY A 197 -8.02 21.42 -14.41
CA GLY A 197 -9.21 22.20 -14.05
C GLY A 197 -10.18 21.50 -13.08
N THR A 198 -9.70 20.54 -12.29
CA THR A 198 -10.47 19.79 -11.30
C THR A 198 -9.79 19.80 -9.93
N GLY A 199 -10.57 19.79 -8.84
CA GLY A 199 -10.06 19.74 -7.46
C GLY A 199 -9.53 18.36 -7.03
N SER A 200 -9.69 17.35 -7.88
CA SER A 200 -9.22 15.98 -7.63
C SER A 200 -8.38 15.48 -8.83
N PRO A 201 -7.25 16.13 -9.14
CA PRO A 201 -6.44 15.77 -10.30
C PRO A 201 -5.70 14.44 -10.05
N ALA A 202 -5.89 13.45 -10.93
CA ALA A 202 -5.12 12.21 -10.88
C ALA A 202 -3.77 12.37 -11.59
N ILE A 203 -2.81 11.50 -11.27
CA ILE A 203 -1.53 11.40 -11.99
C ILE A 203 -1.44 10.05 -12.70
N VAL A 204 -1.36 10.07 -14.02
CA VAL A 204 -1.16 8.87 -14.85
C VAL A 204 0.32 8.74 -15.22
N TYR A 205 0.87 7.53 -15.11
CA TYR A 205 2.28 7.27 -15.37
C TYR A 205 2.52 5.83 -15.87
N ASP A 206 3.63 5.64 -16.58
CA ASP A 206 4.18 4.35 -16.97
C ASP A 206 5.23 3.94 -15.92
N LEU A 207 5.24 2.69 -15.47
CA LEU A 207 6.22 2.20 -14.51
C LEU A 207 6.53 0.74 -14.84
N ASP A 208 7.82 0.39 -14.80
CA ASP A 208 8.27 -1.00 -14.96
C ASP A 208 7.66 -1.89 -13.88
N LEU A 209 7.17 -3.07 -14.29
CA LEU A 209 6.47 -3.99 -13.39
C LEU A 209 7.34 -4.43 -12.20
N GLU A 210 8.65 -4.53 -12.40
CA GLU A 210 9.63 -4.87 -11.36
C GLU A 210 9.89 -3.73 -10.36
N ALA A 211 9.60 -2.48 -10.74
CA ALA A 211 9.76 -1.30 -9.88
C ALA A 211 8.47 -0.94 -9.14
N ASP A 212 7.38 -1.66 -9.41
CA ASP A 212 6.06 -1.40 -8.85
C ASP A 212 5.96 -1.95 -7.42
N GLY A 213 6.09 -1.05 -6.45
CA GLY A 213 6.09 -1.39 -5.03
C GLY A 213 7.35 -0.97 -4.26
N ASP A 214 8.39 -0.54 -4.96
CA ASP A 214 9.69 -0.26 -4.35
C ASP A 214 9.61 0.81 -3.25
N VAL A 215 8.77 1.82 -3.48
CA VAL A 215 8.58 2.99 -2.60
C VAL A 215 7.13 3.13 -2.11
N ASP A 216 6.35 2.06 -2.15
CA ASP A 216 4.98 2.06 -1.60
C ASP A 216 5.01 2.07 -0.06
N VAL A 217 3.96 2.62 0.57
CA VAL A 217 3.83 2.65 2.04
C VAL A 217 3.37 1.32 2.57
N GLY A 218 3.92 0.78 3.66
CA GLY A 218 3.56 -0.52 4.19
C GLY A 218 3.37 -0.58 5.70
N VAL A 219 2.55 -1.55 6.10
CA VAL A 219 2.31 -1.94 7.48
C VAL A 219 2.92 -3.31 7.76
N PHE A 220 3.65 -3.43 8.88
CA PHE A 220 4.36 -4.65 9.24
C PHE A 220 4.08 -5.05 10.69
N ASP A 221 3.90 -6.35 10.91
CA ASP A 221 3.98 -7.03 12.19
C ASP A 221 5.46 -7.40 12.44
N THR A 222 6.01 -6.95 13.56
CA THR A 222 7.42 -7.21 13.88
C THR A 222 7.70 -8.67 14.26
N GLN A 223 6.66 -9.44 14.61
CA GLN A 223 6.77 -10.81 15.13
C GLN A 223 7.77 -10.94 16.30
N GLY A 224 7.89 -9.87 17.08
CA GLY A 224 8.84 -9.75 18.19
C GLY A 224 10.31 -9.65 17.78
N SER A 225 10.61 -9.43 16.49
CA SER A 225 11.97 -9.21 15.98
C SER A 225 12.28 -7.73 15.76
N GLU A 226 13.54 -7.36 16.01
CA GLU A 226 14.09 -6.06 15.63
C GLU A 226 14.67 -6.08 14.21
N ASP A 227 14.88 -7.26 13.63
CA ASP A 227 15.35 -7.40 12.26
C ASP A 227 14.16 -7.32 11.30
N ARG A 228 14.18 -6.30 10.45
CA ARG A 228 13.15 -6.10 9.42
C ARG A 228 13.00 -7.31 8.49
N ALA A 229 14.07 -8.08 8.28
CA ALA A 229 14.00 -9.27 7.45
C ALA A 229 13.02 -10.33 8.00
N ASP A 230 12.69 -10.28 9.30
CA ASP A 230 11.77 -11.21 9.97
C ASP A 230 10.33 -10.69 10.05
N TRP A 231 10.10 -9.41 9.76
CA TRP A 231 8.77 -8.80 9.89
C TRP A 231 7.79 -9.41 8.89
N ALA A 232 6.54 -9.61 9.31
CA ALA A 232 5.46 -10.03 8.43
C ALA A 232 4.70 -8.82 7.93
N ARG A 233 4.41 -8.79 6.64
CA ARG A 233 3.61 -7.70 6.08
C ARG A 233 2.13 -7.88 6.40
N ILE A 234 1.50 -6.78 6.79
CA ILE A 234 0.06 -6.65 6.97
C ILE A 234 -0.51 -5.95 5.74
N VAL A 235 -1.54 -6.54 5.14
CA VAL A 235 -2.27 -5.97 3.98
C VAL A 235 -3.76 -5.83 4.23
N SER A 236 -4.23 -6.30 5.39
CA SER A 236 -5.63 -6.22 5.81
C SER A 236 -5.70 -5.46 7.13
N PRO A 237 -6.54 -4.41 7.23
CA PRO A 237 -6.79 -3.72 8.49
C PRO A 237 -7.36 -4.62 9.60
N LYS A 238 -7.86 -5.82 9.24
CA LYS A 238 -8.47 -6.78 10.18
C LYS A 238 -7.50 -7.86 10.64
N ALA A 239 -6.20 -7.71 10.36
CA ALA A 239 -5.20 -8.62 10.87
C ALA A 239 -5.20 -8.57 12.41
N SER A 240 -5.13 -9.73 13.05
CA SER A 240 -4.84 -9.80 14.49
C SER A 240 -3.33 -9.69 14.63
N VAL A 241 -2.88 -8.71 15.39
CA VAL A 241 -1.46 -8.47 15.65
C VAL A 241 -1.25 -8.42 17.16
N ASP A 242 -0.31 -9.20 17.66
CA ASP A 242 0.02 -9.27 19.09
C ASP A 242 1.36 -8.58 19.41
N ASP A 243 2.21 -8.40 18.39
CA ASP A 243 3.53 -7.78 18.47
C ASP A 243 3.49 -6.33 17.93
N PRO A 244 4.54 -5.52 18.15
CA PRO A 244 4.56 -4.14 17.66
C PRO A 244 4.29 -4.05 16.15
N VAL A 245 3.48 -3.07 15.78
CA VAL A 245 3.13 -2.75 14.39
C VAL A 245 4.04 -1.62 13.89
N VAL A 246 4.45 -1.67 12.64
CA VAL A 246 5.27 -0.63 12.02
C VAL A 246 4.57 -0.07 10.79
N LEU A 247 4.33 1.24 10.76
CA LEU A 247 3.96 2.00 9.54
C LEU A 247 5.24 2.55 8.90
N ASP A 248 5.46 2.34 7.60
CA ASP A 248 6.71 2.67 6.92
C ASP A 248 6.47 3.15 5.48
N ASN A 249 6.99 4.31 5.08
CA ASN A 249 6.97 4.78 3.68
C ASN A 249 8.35 4.93 3.04
N GLY A 250 9.39 4.40 3.68
CA GLY A 250 10.78 4.50 3.28
C GLY A 250 11.47 5.82 3.62
N LEU A 251 10.74 6.84 4.08
CA LEU A 251 11.29 8.12 4.56
C LEU A 251 11.07 8.30 6.07
N ALA A 252 9.91 7.88 6.55
CA ALA A 252 9.48 7.87 7.93
C ALA A 252 9.00 6.46 8.30
N ARG A 253 9.33 6.05 9.51
CA ARG A 253 8.88 4.79 10.11
C ARG A 253 8.35 5.06 11.50
N LEU A 254 7.15 4.58 11.78
CA LEU A 254 6.50 4.67 13.09
C LEU A 254 6.24 3.27 13.63
N ARG A 255 6.97 2.89 14.68
CA ARG A 255 6.76 1.65 15.42
C ARG A 255 5.82 1.91 16.59
N LEU A 256 4.76 1.12 16.66
CA LEU A 256 3.65 1.20 17.59
C LEU A 256 3.71 -0.04 18.49
N ASP A 257 4.15 0.13 19.74
CA ASP A 257 4.26 -0.96 20.72
C ASP A 257 3.14 -0.82 21.75
N GLU A 258 1.95 -1.34 21.40
CA GLU A 258 0.79 -1.35 22.29
C GLU A 258 1.05 -2.11 23.60
N PRO A 259 1.67 -3.30 23.62
CA PRO A 259 1.97 -4.00 24.87
C PRO A 259 2.88 -3.23 25.84
N ALA A 260 3.87 -2.50 25.32
CA ALA A 260 4.72 -1.61 26.12
C ALA A 260 4.09 -0.25 26.38
N GLY A 261 3.09 0.13 25.59
CA GLY A 261 2.44 1.43 25.61
C GLY A 261 3.32 2.57 25.11
N THR A 262 4.21 2.28 24.16
CA THR A 262 5.23 3.21 23.64
C THR A 262 5.18 3.35 22.13
N LEU A 263 5.84 4.39 21.61
CA LEU A 263 6.07 4.58 20.19
C LEU A 263 7.55 4.88 19.96
N GLU A 264 8.08 4.42 18.82
CA GLU A 264 9.37 4.86 18.30
C GLU A 264 9.17 5.40 16.88
N ALA A 265 9.86 6.48 16.56
CA ALA A 265 9.89 7.00 15.20
C ALA A 265 11.31 7.11 14.67
N GLN A 266 11.48 6.78 13.39
CA GLN A 266 12.73 6.83 12.67
C GLN A 266 12.53 7.59 11.36
N GLN A 267 13.57 8.31 10.93
CA GLN A 267 13.66 8.93 9.61
C GLN A 267 14.84 8.34 8.85
N TRP A 268 14.67 8.22 7.53
CA TRP A 268 15.70 7.70 6.64
C TRP A 268 16.77 8.76 6.37
N ASP A 269 18.03 8.46 6.72
CA ASP A 269 19.17 9.27 6.32
C ASP A 269 19.77 8.70 5.03
N ALA A 270 19.34 9.25 3.89
CA ALA A 270 19.84 8.87 2.58
C ALA A 270 21.35 9.10 2.39
N THR A 271 21.99 9.97 3.18
CA THR A 271 23.43 10.20 3.07
C THR A 271 24.23 9.05 3.66
N ASN A 272 23.73 8.47 4.75
CA ASN A 272 24.38 7.36 5.44
C ASN A 272 23.75 6.00 5.12
N GLU A 273 22.64 5.97 4.39
CA GLU A 273 21.83 4.78 4.10
C GLU A 273 21.41 4.05 5.38
N THR A 274 20.95 4.81 6.37
CA THR A 274 20.56 4.28 7.69
C THR A 274 19.32 4.97 8.24
N TRP A 275 18.52 4.22 8.99
CA TRP A 275 17.46 4.80 9.82
C TRP A 275 18.05 5.50 11.04
N THR A 276 17.57 6.71 11.29
CA THR A 276 17.93 7.51 12.47
C THR A 276 16.69 7.70 13.34
N THR A 277 16.76 7.29 14.60
CA THR A 277 15.69 7.55 15.57
C THR A 277 15.50 9.06 15.75
N VAL A 278 14.28 9.53 15.54
CA VAL A 278 13.89 10.95 15.71
C VAL A 278 13.16 11.22 17.02
N GLY A 279 12.91 10.19 17.83
CA GLY A 279 12.53 10.32 19.23
C GLY A 279 11.36 9.43 19.65
N LEU A 280 10.48 10.01 20.45
CA LEU A 280 9.32 9.42 21.12
C LEU A 280 9.65 8.56 22.34
N GLU A 281 10.12 7.33 22.19
CA GLU A 281 10.21 6.36 23.29
C GLU A 281 11.00 6.91 24.49
N GLY A 282 12.22 7.42 24.25
CA GLY A 282 13.08 7.97 25.30
C GLY A 282 12.62 9.30 25.90
N SER A 283 11.63 9.96 25.29
CA SER A 283 11.09 11.25 25.70
C SER A 283 9.61 11.19 26.09
N GLN A 284 9.04 9.99 26.21
CA GLN A 284 7.63 9.79 26.53
C GLN A 284 7.28 10.39 27.91
N PRO A 285 6.30 11.30 27.99
CA PRO A 285 5.80 11.80 29.26
C PRO A 285 5.22 10.65 30.09
N SER A 286 5.43 10.67 31.41
CA SER A 286 4.85 9.64 32.30
C SER A 286 3.31 9.68 32.38
N THR A 287 2.71 10.72 31.81
CA THR A 287 1.27 10.96 31.74
C THR A 287 0.64 10.34 30.49
N VAL A 288 1.43 9.97 29.48
CA VAL A 288 0.95 9.47 28.19
C VAL A 288 1.34 8.00 28.02
N THR A 289 0.41 7.16 27.58
CA THR A 289 0.67 5.76 27.21
C THR A 289 -0.13 5.41 25.96
N LEU A 290 0.48 4.73 24.98
CA LEU A 290 -0.27 4.14 23.87
C LEU A 290 -1.17 3.04 24.40
N PHE A 291 -2.48 3.18 24.20
CA PHE A 291 -3.48 2.28 24.76
C PHE A 291 -3.97 1.24 23.75
N ASP A 292 -4.11 1.62 22.48
CA ASP A 292 -4.71 0.76 21.44
C ASP A 292 -4.24 1.20 20.04
N VAL A 293 -4.04 0.25 19.15
CA VAL A 293 -3.67 0.46 17.74
C VAL A 293 -4.65 -0.25 16.82
N ASP A 294 -5.51 0.53 16.17
CA ASP A 294 -6.46 0.02 15.17
C ASP A 294 -6.00 0.39 13.76
N LEU A 295 -5.74 -0.59 12.90
CA LEU A 295 -5.53 -0.31 11.48
C LEU A 295 -6.86 0.03 10.81
N VAL A 296 -6.90 1.16 10.10
CA VAL A 296 -8.11 1.67 9.43
C VAL A 296 -8.04 1.42 7.93
N ASP A 297 -6.90 1.76 7.33
CA ASP A 297 -6.65 1.61 5.90
C ASP A 297 -5.22 1.13 5.67
N VAL A 298 -5.08 0.15 4.78
CA VAL A 298 -3.79 -0.44 4.40
C VAL A 298 -3.76 -0.54 2.88
N ALA A 299 -2.94 0.31 2.25
CA ALA A 299 -2.89 0.47 0.80
C ALA A 299 -1.48 0.83 0.30
N MET A 300 -1.34 0.98 -1.01
CA MET A 300 -0.02 1.14 -1.65
C MET A 300 0.55 2.57 -1.59
N ALA A 301 -0.31 3.58 -1.45
CA ALA A 301 0.10 4.99 -1.48
C ALA A 301 -0.09 5.72 -0.14
N ARG A 302 -0.97 5.20 0.71
CA ARG A 302 -1.38 5.78 1.98
C ARG A 302 -1.81 4.68 2.94
N ASP A 303 -1.29 4.70 4.16
CA ASP A 303 -1.73 3.86 5.26
C ASP A 303 -2.30 4.73 6.39
N GLN A 304 -3.27 4.19 7.13
CA GLN A 304 -3.87 4.87 8.26
C GLN A 304 -4.12 3.92 9.42
N ALA A 305 -3.67 4.32 10.61
CA ALA A 305 -4.04 3.73 11.89
C ALA A 305 -4.80 4.74 12.75
N GLN A 306 -5.70 4.28 13.59
CA GLN A 306 -6.26 5.04 14.71
C GLN A 306 -5.53 4.59 15.98
N LEU A 307 -4.91 5.55 16.64
CA LEU A 307 -4.15 5.38 17.87
C LEU A 307 -4.97 5.94 19.02
N THR A 308 -5.20 5.12 20.03
CA THR A 308 -5.79 5.59 21.30
C THR A 308 -4.69 5.77 22.32
N PHE A 309 -4.65 6.91 22.99
CA PHE A 309 -3.71 7.20 24.07
C PHE A 309 -4.44 7.34 25.39
N ASP A 310 -3.88 6.79 26.46
CA ASP A 310 -4.25 7.16 27.83
C ASP A 310 -3.39 8.34 28.27
N VAL A 311 -4.03 9.48 28.52
CA VAL A 311 -3.41 10.70 29.04
C VAL A 311 -3.98 11.00 30.44
N ASP A 312 -3.19 10.71 31.48
CA ASP A 312 -3.57 10.88 32.89
C ASP A 312 -4.90 10.19 33.30
N GLY A 313 -5.17 9.01 32.74
CA GLY A 313 -6.38 8.22 32.98
C GLY A 313 -7.56 8.57 32.07
N SER A 314 -7.35 9.41 31.05
CA SER A 314 -8.36 9.80 30.07
C SER A 314 -7.92 9.37 28.67
N LEU A 315 -8.80 8.70 27.94
CA LEU A 315 -8.51 8.26 26.57
C LEU A 315 -8.66 9.43 25.59
N PHE A 316 -7.73 9.54 24.63
CA PHE A 316 -7.78 10.47 23.51
C PHE A 316 -7.30 9.78 22.24
N SER A 317 -8.06 9.90 21.15
CA SER A 317 -7.76 9.21 19.89
C SER A 317 -7.17 10.15 18.83
N LEU A 318 -6.21 9.66 18.05
CA LEU A 318 -5.65 10.34 16.88
C LEU A 318 -5.55 9.34 15.72
N ASN A 319 -5.86 9.75 14.50
CA ASN A 319 -5.42 8.98 13.34
C ASN A 319 -3.96 9.33 13.04
N ALA A 320 -3.14 8.33 12.76
CA ALA A 320 -1.80 8.47 12.20
C ALA A 320 -1.85 8.05 10.73
N ILE A 321 -1.51 8.98 9.83
CA ILE A 321 -1.55 8.78 8.38
C ILE A 321 -0.14 8.88 7.83
N VAL A 322 0.27 7.86 7.10
CA VAL A 322 1.57 7.80 6.43
C VAL A 322 1.33 7.77 4.92
N ASN A 323 1.81 8.81 4.24
CA ASN A 323 1.68 8.97 2.79
C ASN A 323 3.00 8.69 2.09
N ARG A 324 2.95 8.12 0.87
CA ARG A 324 4.15 7.93 0.06
C ARG A 324 4.82 9.28 -0.24
N GLY A 325 6.11 9.37 0.08
CA GLY A 325 6.90 10.58 -0.12
C GLY A 325 6.84 11.59 1.02
N ALA A 326 6.01 11.39 2.05
CA ALA A 326 6.00 12.27 3.22
C ALA A 326 7.17 11.96 4.19
N GLU A 327 7.78 12.99 4.77
CA GLU A 327 8.87 12.83 5.76
C GLU A 327 8.35 12.77 7.21
N ASP A 328 7.09 13.17 7.41
CA ASP A 328 6.43 13.28 8.71
C ASP A 328 5.06 12.57 8.68
N VAL A 329 4.57 12.21 9.86
CA VAL A 329 3.27 11.55 10.04
C VAL A 329 2.17 12.60 10.16
N LEU A 330 1.12 12.48 9.37
CA LEU A 330 -0.05 13.35 9.51
C LEU A 330 -0.95 12.82 10.62
N PHE A 331 -1.02 13.57 11.73
CA PHE A 331 -1.96 13.29 12.82
C PHE A 331 -3.26 14.07 12.63
N SER A 332 -4.40 13.41 12.84
CA SER A 332 -5.70 14.07 12.79
C SER A 332 -6.62 13.64 13.92
N ILE A 333 -7.43 14.56 14.43
CA ILE A 333 -8.49 14.22 15.38
C ILE A 333 -9.62 13.51 14.59
N PRO A 334 -9.96 12.24 14.92
CA PRO A 334 -11.02 11.55 14.20
C PRO A 334 -12.39 12.17 14.50
N THR A 335 -13.35 11.99 13.59
CA THR A 335 -14.68 12.62 13.68
C THR A 335 -15.50 12.27 14.93
N ASN A 336 -15.14 11.20 15.64
CA ASN A 336 -15.74 10.76 16.89
C ASN A 336 -14.99 11.23 18.15
N GLU A 337 -13.90 11.99 17.99
CA GLU A 337 -13.14 12.63 19.07
C GLU A 337 -13.33 14.15 18.99
N SER A 338 -12.97 14.88 20.04
CA SER A 338 -13.01 16.34 20.03
C SER A 338 -11.78 16.94 20.68
N GLY A 339 -11.16 17.90 19.98
CA GLY A 339 -9.99 18.62 20.46
C GLY A 339 -10.26 19.58 21.62
N PRO A 340 -9.20 20.21 22.15
CA PRO A 340 -7.83 20.16 21.61
C PRO A 340 -7.07 18.88 21.97
N ILE A 341 -5.99 18.57 21.25
CA ILE A 341 -5.04 17.51 21.65
C ILE A 341 -4.48 17.84 23.04
N PRO A 342 -4.42 16.86 23.98
CA PRO A 342 -3.78 17.08 25.27
C PRO A 342 -2.34 17.53 25.12
N THR A 343 -1.94 18.60 25.82
CA THR A 343 -0.62 19.25 25.62
C THR A 343 0.56 18.30 25.77
N ASP A 344 0.55 17.38 26.74
CA ASP A 344 1.65 16.42 26.91
C ASP A 344 1.76 15.44 25.72
N LEU A 345 0.62 15.08 25.10
CA LEU A 345 0.57 14.24 23.90
C LEU A 345 1.03 15.04 22.66
N GLU A 346 0.55 16.28 22.53
CA GLU A 346 0.93 17.20 21.45
C GLU A 346 2.45 17.45 21.46
N ASP A 347 3.02 17.88 22.59
CA ASP A 347 4.45 18.15 22.74
C ASP A 347 5.30 16.90 22.46
N TRP A 348 4.77 15.71 22.79
CA TRP A 348 5.48 14.45 22.59
C TRP A 348 5.52 14.04 21.11
N LEU A 349 4.42 14.17 20.38
CA LEU A 349 4.32 13.78 18.96
C LEU A 349 4.86 14.85 18.00
N ALA A 350 4.94 16.12 18.43
CA ALA A 350 5.39 17.25 17.61
C ALA A 350 6.68 17.03 16.79
N PRO A 351 7.72 16.30 17.26
CA PRO A 351 8.94 16.08 16.49
C PRO A 351 8.76 15.30 15.18
N ILE A 352 7.64 14.58 15.03
CA ILE A 352 7.35 13.74 13.86
C ILE A 352 6.02 14.08 13.20
N ALA A 353 5.32 15.08 13.74
CA ALA A 353 4.00 15.46 13.28
C ALA A 353 4.12 16.40 12.07
N SER A 354 3.43 16.05 10.99
CA SER A 354 3.27 16.93 9.84
C SER A 354 2.51 18.20 10.26
N SER A 355 2.93 19.33 9.69
CA SER A 355 2.23 20.61 9.85
C SER A 355 1.04 20.77 8.89
N SER A 356 0.80 19.79 8.00
CA SER A 356 -0.23 19.81 6.97
C SER A 356 -1.63 19.62 7.53
N VAL A 357 -2.56 20.53 7.22
CA VAL A 357 -4.00 20.39 7.53
C VAL A 357 -4.81 19.83 6.36
N VAL A 358 -4.12 19.18 5.42
CA VAL A 358 -4.69 18.58 4.22
C VAL A 358 -4.12 17.17 4.01
N ASP A 359 -4.93 16.26 3.48
CA ASP A 359 -4.55 14.90 3.12
C ASP A 359 -4.90 14.67 1.65
N PRO A 360 -3.94 14.31 0.77
CA PRO A 360 -4.24 14.00 -0.62
C PRO A 360 -5.16 12.78 -0.79
N ASN A 361 -5.27 11.94 0.25
CA ASN A 361 -6.08 10.72 0.25
C ASN A 361 -5.83 9.87 -1.01
N ALA A 362 -4.55 9.66 -1.31
CA ALA A 362 -4.12 9.11 -2.58
C ALA A 362 -4.31 7.59 -2.64
N SER A 363 -4.75 7.06 -3.77
CA SER A 363 -4.89 5.63 -4.02
C SER A 363 -4.29 5.23 -5.38
N LYS A 364 -3.68 4.04 -5.45
CA LYS A 364 -3.01 3.55 -6.66
C LYS A 364 -3.93 2.58 -7.41
N ALA A 365 -4.20 2.85 -8.68
CA ALA A 365 -5.09 2.06 -9.53
C ALA A 365 -4.51 1.89 -10.96
N LEU A 366 -5.37 1.53 -11.91
CA LEU A 366 -5.05 1.47 -13.35
C LEU A 366 -6.06 2.28 -14.15
N VAL A 367 -5.58 2.92 -15.22
CA VAL A 367 -6.43 3.54 -16.24
C VAL A 367 -6.12 2.93 -17.60
N ALA A 368 -7.16 2.66 -18.39
CA ALA A 368 -6.96 2.10 -19.72
C ALA A 368 -6.33 3.14 -20.66
N ARG A 369 -5.30 2.73 -21.41
CA ARG A 369 -4.56 3.63 -22.31
C ARG A 369 -5.44 4.26 -23.39
N ASN A 370 -6.53 3.62 -23.79
CA ASN A 370 -7.49 4.18 -24.75
C ASN A 370 -8.28 5.37 -24.19
N GLU A 371 -8.44 5.47 -22.86
CA GLU A 371 -9.05 6.63 -22.21
C GLU A 371 -8.09 7.82 -22.13
N VAL A 372 -6.79 7.52 -22.03
CA VAL A 372 -5.73 8.53 -21.95
C VAL A 372 -5.31 9.02 -23.34
N ARG A 373 -5.37 8.17 -24.37
CA ARG A 373 -4.97 8.50 -25.76
C ARG A 373 -5.94 9.50 -26.42
N LYS A 374 -5.40 10.32 -27.32
CA LYS A 374 -6.15 11.16 -28.27
C LYS A 374 -5.84 10.74 -29.69
#